data_AF-A0A538HW64-F1
#
_entry.id   AF-A0A538HW64-F1
#
_cell.length_a   1.000
_cell.length_b   1.000
_cell.length_c   1.000
_cell.angle_alpha   90.00
_cell.angle_beta   90.00
_cell.angle_gamma   90.00
#
_symmetry.space_group_name_H-M   'P 1'
#
loop_
_entity.id
_entity.type
_entity.pdbx_description
1 polymer ?
#
loop_
_entity_poly.entity_id
_entity_poly.type
_entity_poly.pdbx_seq_one_letter_code
_entity_poly.pdbx_strand_id
1 'polypeptide(L)'
;MSELAPIGGLRAPGQMSTGVAHAPRELFVRHARKDGRSVAVLRAVDHGDACVVEAEVFPAGSRDATATRPGPYTFADAHQATAFVTEAVEALMVLGCDVHAQ
;
A
#
# COMPACT_ATOMS: atom_id res chain seq x y z
N MET A 1 -27.80 -35.78 -35.35
CA MET A 1 -27.06 -36.64 -34.40
C MET A 1 -25.91 -35.77 -33.89
N SER A 2 -26.17 -34.76 -33.06
CA SER A 2 -26.29 -34.84 -31.59
C SER A 2 -24.98 -35.29 -30.95
N GLU A 3 -24.07 -34.35 -30.72
CA GLU A 3 -22.98 -34.53 -29.77
C GLU A 3 -23.12 -33.44 -28.69
N LEU A 4 -23.54 -33.90 -27.51
CA LEU A 4 -23.58 -33.15 -26.26
C LEU A 4 -22.15 -33.05 -25.72
N ALA A 5 -21.65 -31.83 -25.51
CA ALA A 5 -20.52 -31.60 -24.61
C ALA A 5 -21.04 -31.26 -23.19
N PRO A 6 -20.41 -31.78 -22.13
CA PRO A 6 -20.92 -31.70 -20.77
C PRO A 6 -20.77 -30.31 -20.14
N ILE A 7 -21.77 -30.00 -19.32
CA ILE A 7 -21.83 -28.92 -18.34
C ILE A 7 -20.85 -29.29 -17.22
N GLY A 8 -19.79 -28.51 -16.98
CA GLY A 8 -18.80 -28.90 -15.98
C GLY A 8 -17.75 -27.83 -15.69
N GLY A 9 -18.07 -26.92 -14.78
CA GLY A 9 -17.12 -25.97 -14.24
C GLY A 9 -17.75 -25.05 -13.21
N LEU A 10 -18.34 -25.63 -12.15
CA LEU A 10 -18.62 -24.84 -10.95
C LEU A 10 -17.30 -24.21 -10.49
N ARG A 11 -17.18 -22.88 -10.58
CA ARG A 11 -16.18 -22.15 -9.81
C ARG A 11 -16.45 -22.48 -8.35
N ALA A 12 -15.47 -23.06 -7.69
CA ALA A 12 -15.51 -23.22 -6.24
C ALA A 12 -15.79 -21.85 -5.59
N PRO A 13 -16.62 -21.80 -4.55
CA PRO A 13 -16.81 -20.57 -3.78
C PRO A 13 -15.45 -20.11 -3.27
N GLY A 14 -15.25 -18.79 -3.31
CA GLY A 14 -14.04 -18.11 -2.86
C GLY A 14 -13.56 -18.75 -1.56
N GLN A 15 -12.30 -19.18 -1.59
CA GLN A 15 -11.59 -19.66 -0.44
C GLN A 15 -11.55 -18.52 0.58
N MET A 16 -12.56 -18.49 1.45
CA MET A 16 -12.53 -17.70 2.66
C MET A 16 -11.43 -18.30 3.51
N SER A 17 -10.22 -17.73 3.38
CA SER A 17 -9.12 -17.98 4.29
C SER A 17 -9.67 -17.82 5.70
N THR A 18 -9.74 -18.93 6.43
CA THR A 18 -10.07 -18.95 7.85
C THR A 18 -9.00 -18.14 8.56
N GLY A 19 -9.36 -16.90 8.90
CA GLY A 19 -8.45 -15.91 9.45
C GLY A 19 -7.84 -16.41 10.76
N VAL A 20 -6.60 -16.88 10.68
CA VAL A 20 -5.69 -16.72 11.81
C VAL A 20 -5.47 -15.22 11.90
N ALA A 21 -5.89 -14.59 13.00
CA ALA A 21 -5.59 -13.19 13.25
C ALA A 21 -4.07 -13.03 13.28
N HIS A 22 -3.49 -12.65 12.14
CA HIS A 22 -2.08 -12.37 12.04
C HIS A 22 -1.83 -11.01 12.68
N ALA A 23 -0.80 -10.92 13.51
CA ALA A 23 -0.34 -9.63 13.99
C ALA A 23 -0.01 -8.75 12.77
N PRO A 24 -0.33 -7.44 12.80
CA PRO A 24 -0.05 -6.55 11.68
C PRO A 24 1.43 -6.64 11.31
N ARG A 25 1.68 -6.92 10.03
CA ARG A 25 3.03 -7.13 9.51
C ARG A 25 3.42 -5.97 8.62
N GLU A 26 4.46 -5.24 9.02
CA GLU A 26 5.05 -4.21 8.15
C GLU A 26 5.64 -4.87 6.91
N LEU A 27 5.20 -4.41 5.73
CA LEU A 27 5.70 -4.89 4.44
C LEU A 27 6.96 -4.13 4.04
N PHE A 28 6.87 -2.80 4.10
CA PHE A 28 7.96 -1.89 3.78
C PHE A 28 7.64 -0.47 4.23
N VAL A 29 8.70 0.33 4.36
CA VAL A 29 8.64 1.77 4.57
C VAL A 29 9.42 2.49 3.46
N ARG A 30 8.91 3.64 3.01
CA ARG A 30 9.57 4.53 2.06
C ARG A 30 9.65 5.93 2.65
N HIS A 31 10.88 6.43 2.75
CA HIS A 31 11.16 7.80 3.20
C HIS A 31 11.47 8.66 2.00
N ALA A 32 10.68 9.71 1.79
CA ALA A 32 10.94 10.72 0.78
C ALA A 32 11.51 11.98 1.44
N ARG A 33 12.67 12.41 0.95
CA ARG A 33 13.35 13.62 1.40
C ARG A 33 13.56 14.58 0.25
N LYS A 34 13.53 15.88 0.53
CA LYS A 34 13.91 16.93 -0.41
C LYS A 34 14.88 17.86 0.28
N ASP A 35 16.04 18.10 -0.33
CA ASP A 35 17.12 18.91 0.25
C ASP A 35 17.52 18.45 1.67
N GLY A 36 17.55 17.12 1.89
CA GLY A 36 17.86 16.51 3.19
C GLY A 36 16.73 16.54 4.23
N ARG A 37 15.58 17.16 3.91
CA ARG A 37 14.43 17.28 4.80
C ARG A 37 13.35 16.24 4.50
N SER A 38 12.77 15.61 5.54
CA SER A 38 11.64 14.70 5.37
C SER A 38 10.44 15.44 4.76
N VAL A 39 9.86 14.87 3.70
CA VAL A 39 8.65 15.37 3.03
C VAL A 39 7.52 14.38 3.19
N ALA A 40 7.81 13.08 3.07
CA ALA A 40 6.81 12.04 3.31
C ALA A 40 7.44 10.76 3.87
N VAL A 41 6.66 10.01 4.65
CA VAL A 41 6.93 8.64 5.04
C VAL A 41 5.71 7.81 4.67
N LEU A 42 5.90 6.77 3.85
CA LEU A 42 4.85 5.85 3.43
C LEU A 42 5.16 4.48 4.01
N ARG A 43 4.22 3.92 4.77
CA ARG A 43 4.36 2.60 5.39
C ARG A 43 3.20 1.71 4.98
N ALA A 44 3.52 0.53 4.43
CA ALA A 44 2.52 -0.49 4.11
C ALA A 44 2.49 -1.56 5.21
N VAL A 45 1.30 -1.83 5.75
CA VAL A 45 1.05 -2.80 6.82
C VAL A 45 0.00 -3.80 6.35
N ASP A 46 0.32 -5.08 6.47
CA ASP A 46 -0.56 -6.21 6.15
C ASP A 46 -1.24 -6.71 7.42
N HIS A 47 -2.57 -6.61 7.46
CA HIS A 47 -3.40 -7.08 8.58
C HIS A 47 -3.93 -8.51 8.38
N GLY A 48 -3.58 -9.16 7.27
CA GLY A 48 -4.01 -10.52 6.90
C GLY A 48 -5.28 -10.55 6.06
N ASP A 49 -6.25 -9.69 6.34
CA ASP A 49 -7.50 -9.54 5.57
C ASP A 49 -7.54 -8.27 4.70
N ALA A 50 -6.69 -7.30 5.01
CA ALA A 50 -6.51 -6.06 4.26
C ALA A 50 -5.07 -5.55 4.40
N CYS A 51 -4.66 -4.68 3.48
CA CYS A 51 -3.42 -3.93 3.57
C CYS A 51 -3.70 -2.45 3.74
N VAL A 52 -3.04 -1.81 4.71
CA VAL A 52 -3.17 -0.39 4.99
C VAL A 52 -1.87 0.31 4.64
N VAL A 53 -1.96 1.38 3.85
CA VAL A 53 -0.85 2.32 3.65
C VAL A 53 -1.09 3.53 4.53
N GLU A 54 -0.19 3.72 5.48
CA GLU A 54 -0.11 4.88 6.33
C GLU A 54 0.83 5.90 5.69
N ALA A 55 0.42 7.17 5.66
CA ALA A 55 1.23 8.25 5.15
C ALA A 55 1.42 9.32 6.23
N GLU A 56 2.66 9.77 6.40
CA GLU A 56 2.99 10.99 7.13
C GLU A 56 3.58 11.99 6.14
N VAL A 57 3.02 13.19 6.07
CA VAL A 57 3.44 14.24 5.14
C VAL A 57 3.87 15.46 5.94
N PHE A 58 5.05 15.99 5.62
CA PHE A 58 5.69 17.10 6.30
C PHE A 58 5.67 18.32 5.36
N PRO A 59 4.84 19.34 5.64
CA PRO A 59 4.71 20.51 4.78
C PRO A 59 6.04 21.25 4.60
N ALA A 60 6.35 21.61 3.36
CA ALA A 60 7.48 22.47 3.05
C ALA A 60 7.21 23.90 3.57
N GLY A 61 8.19 24.49 4.28
CA GLY A 61 8.17 25.92 4.62
C GLY A 61 8.13 26.27 6.11
N SER A 62 7.87 25.34 7.03
CA SER A 62 7.96 25.62 8.48
C SER A 62 8.69 24.52 9.21
N ARG A 63 9.77 24.86 9.95
CA ARG A 63 10.58 23.92 10.75
C ARG A 63 9.73 23.13 11.76
N ASP A 64 8.66 23.74 12.25
CA ASP A 64 7.75 23.20 13.26
C ASP A 64 6.40 22.76 12.67
N ALA A 65 6.31 22.58 11.35
CA ALA A 65 5.09 22.07 10.74
C ALA A 65 4.81 20.65 11.24
N THR A 66 3.69 20.48 11.94
CA THR A 66 3.19 19.17 12.35
C THR A 66 2.96 18.29 11.13
N ALA A 67 3.44 17.05 11.20
CA ALA A 67 3.15 16.06 10.17
C ALA A 67 1.64 15.88 10.02
N THR A 68 1.14 15.94 8.80
CA THR A 68 -0.22 15.56 8.48
C THR A 68 -0.26 14.07 8.15
N ARG A 69 -1.35 13.39 8.51
CA ARG A 69 -1.54 11.97 8.25
C ARG A 69 -2.70 11.77 7.29
N PRO A 70 -2.50 11.94 5.97
CA PRO A 70 -3.56 11.66 5.02
C PRO A 70 -3.85 10.14 5.01
N GLY A 71 -5.13 9.77 5.06
CA GLY A 71 -5.56 8.37 5.15
C GLY A 71 -6.18 8.01 6.50
N PRO A 72 -6.31 6.70 6.81
CA PRO A 72 -5.60 5.57 6.21
C PRO A 72 -6.08 5.16 4.81
N TYR A 73 -5.16 4.72 3.94
CA TYR A 73 -5.47 4.16 2.63
C TYR A 73 -5.56 2.63 2.74
N THR A 74 -6.75 2.07 2.56
CA THR A 74 -7.00 0.62 2.72
C THR A 74 -7.16 -0.06 1.37
N PHE A 75 -6.51 -1.21 1.21
CA PHE A 75 -6.48 -2.03 0.01
C PHE A 75 -6.86 -3.47 0.34
N ALA A 76 -7.38 -4.19 -0.65
CA ALA A 76 -7.77 -5.58 -0.48
C ALA A 76 -6.56 -6.51 -0.22
N ASP A 77 -5.40 -6.19 -0.79
CA ASP A 77 -4.21 -7.02 -0.69
C ASP A 77 -2.90 -6.20 -0.80
N ALA A 78 -1.79 -6.90 -0.56
CA ALA A 78 -0.45 -6.33 -0.59
C ALA A 78 -0.03 -5.87 -1.99
N HIS A 79 -0.57 -6.47 -3.06
CA HIS A 79 -0.24 -6.10 -4.43
C HIS A 79 -0.78 -4.71 -4.76
N GLN A 80 -2.04 -4.44 -4.43
CA GLN A 80 -2.64 -3.12 -4.62
C GLN A 80 -1.98 -2.05 -3.76
N ALA A 81 -1.69 -2.35 -2.49
CA ALA A 81 -0.96 -1.43 -1.61
C ALA A 81 0.44 -1.09 -2.15
N THR A 82 1.13 -2.07 -2.73
CA THR A 82 2.45 -1.89 -3.34
C THR A 82 2.37 -1.03 -4.60
N ALA A 83 1.37 -1.25 -5.45
CA ALA A 83 1.15 -0.45 -6.65
C ALA A 83 0.91 1.03 -6.30
N PHE A 84 0.03 1.29 -5.32
CA PHE A 84 -0.21 2.65 -4.81
C PHE A 84 1.07 3.33 -4.32
N VAL A 85 1.90 2.64 -3.51
CA VAL A 85 3.14 3.24 -3.02
C VAL A 85 4.14 3.46 -4.16
N THR A 86 4.18 2.58 -5.15
CA THR A 86 5.05 2.76 -6.33
C THR A 86 4.68 4.03 -7.09
N GLU A 87 3.40 4.24 -7.38
CA GLU A 87 2.92 5.47 -8.03
C GLU A 87 3.21 6.73 -7.19
N ALA A 88 2.99 6.66 -5.87
CA ALA A 88 3.29 7.77 -4.98
C ALA A 88 4.80 8.10 -4.95
N VAL A 89 5.65 7.08 -4.96
CA VAL A 89 7.11 7.23 -5.02
C VAL A 89 7.54 7.85 -6.35
N GLU A 90 6.95 7.42 -7.47
CA GLU A 90 7.18 8.04 -8.78
C GLU A 90 6.82 9.52 -8.80
N ALA A 91 5.64 9.87 -8.27
CA ALA A 91 5.24 11.26 -8.14
C ALA A 91 6.22 12.08 -7.27
N LEU A 92 6.67 11.52 -6.14
CA LEU A 92 7.62 12.18 -5.25
C LEU A 92 8.98 12.39 -5.92
N MET A 93 9.47 11.42 -6.70
CA MET A 93 10.69 11.56 -7.50
C MET A 93 10.56 12.68 -8.55
N VAL A 94 9.42 12.76 -9.25
CA VAL A 94 9.13 13.86 -10.19
C VAL A 94 9.14 15.23 -9.49
N LEU A 95 8.69 15.30 -8.23
CA LEU A 95 8.75 16.51 -7.40
C LEU A 95 10.16 16.85 -6.87
N GLY A 96 11.16 16.03 -7.20
CA GLY A 96 12.55 16.20 -6.80
C GLY A 96 12.85 15.67 -5.40
N CYS A 97 12.11 14.66 -4.94
CA CYS A 97 12.44 13.97 -3.69
C CYS A 97 13.36 12.78 -3.95
N ASP A 98 14.35 12.59 -3.07
CA ASP A 98 15.09 11.36 -2.93
C ASP A 98 14.29 10.37 -2.07
N VAL A 99 14.08 9.15 -2.58
CA VAL A 99 13.29 8.11 -1.88
C VAL A 99 14.18 6.95 -1.48
N HIS A 100 14.11 6.55 -0.21
CA HIS A 100 14.89 5.45 0.35
C HIS A 100 14.00 4.40 1.02
N ALA A 101 14.43 3.14 0.93
CA ALA A 101 13.89 2.04 1.73
C ALA A 101 14.60 1.97 3.09
N GLN A 102 13.86 1.61 4.14
CA GLN A 102 14.38 1.31 5.47
C GLN A 102 14.25 -0.19 5.75
#